data_AF-A0A349M168-F1
#
_entry.id   AF-A0A349M168-F1
#
_cell.length_a   1.000
_cell.length_b   1.000
_cell.length_c   1.000
_cell.angle_alpha   90.00
_cell.angle_beta   90.00
_cell.angle_gamma   90.00
#
_symmetry.space_group_name_H-M   'P 1'
#
loop_
_entity.id
_entity.type
_entity.pdbx_description
1 polymer ?
#
loop_
_entity_poly.entity_id
_entity_poly.type
_entity_poly.pdbx_seq_one_letter_code
_entity_poly.pdbx_strand_id
1 'polypeptide(L)'
;AGVGFVNCIPVFIGREMYWQKRFKEAHLPIIGDDIKSQVGATIVHRMLARLFRERGVKLERTLQLNVGGNTDFYNMLERERLESKKISKTNAVTSQLDYDLGEENVHIGPS
;
A
#
# COMPACT_ATOMS: atom_id res chain seq x y z
N ALA A 1 3.03 -24.83 18.93
CA ALA A 1 2.83 -23.45 19.43
C ALA A 1 1.42 -23.01 19.04
N GLY A 2 0.61 -22.56 20.00
CA GLY A 2 -0.76 -22.06 19.80
C GLY A 2 -0.81 -20.53 19.87
N VAL A 3 -0.12 -19.85 18.96
CA VAL A 3 0.04 -18.39 18.97
C VAL A 3 -0.62 -17.75 17.75
N GLY A 4 -1.14 -16.53 17.92
CA GLY A 4 -1.55 -15.70 16.80
C GLY A 4 -0.34 -15.19 16.00
N PHE A 5 -0.55 -14.90 14.72
CA PHE A 5 0.50 -14.37 13.84
C PHE A 5 0.10 -13.03 13.22
N VAL A 6 1.00 -12.05 13.26
CA VAL A 6 0.82 -10.74 12.62
C VAL A 6 1.96 -10.53 11.64
N ASN A 7 1.65 -10.44 10.36
CA ASN A 7 2.59 -10.20 9.29
C ASN A 7 2.68 -8.71 8.94
N CYS A 8 3.77 -8.07 9.36
CA CYS A 8 4.03 -6.65 9.08
C CYS A 8 4.91 -6.44 7.84
N ILE A 9 5.32 -7.50 7.14
CA ILE A 9 6.13 -7.42 5.91
C ILE A 9 5.26 -7.68 4.68
N PRO A 10 5.68 -7.25 3.46
CA PRO A 10 4.85 -7.32 2.26
C PRO A 10 4.72 -8.71 1.64
N VAL A 11 5.36 -9.74 2.21
CA VAL A 11 5.23 -11.13 1.74
C VAL A 11 3.81 -11.60 2.00
N PHE A 12 3.16 -12.23 1.01
CA PHE A 12 1.78 -12.67 1.15
C PHE A 12 1.69 -13.93 2.03
N ILE A 13 1.06 -13.77 3.20
CA ILE A 13 0.82 -14.85 4.16
C ILE A 13 -0.63 -14.78 4.63
N GLY A 14 -1.05 -13.66 5.20
CA GLY A 14 -2.40 -13.47 5.75
C GLY A 14 -3.50 -13.52 4.71
N ARG A 15 -3.21 -13.16 3.45
CA ARG A 15 -4.17 -13.24 2.33
C ARG A 15 -4.17 -14.59 1.60
N GLU A 16 -3.21 -15.47 1.86
CA GLU A 16 -3.06 -16.75 1.16
C GLU A 16 -3.97 -17.82 1.76
N MET A 17 -4.79 -18.44 0.92
CA MET A 17 -5.76 -19.47 1.34
C MET A 17 -5.10 -20.65 2.05
N TYR A 18 -3.87 -20.98 1.67
CA TYR A 18 -3.08 -22.04 2.31
C TYR A 18 -2.86 -21.76 3.81
N TRP A 19 -2.44 -20.55 4.16
CA TRP A 19 -2.19 -20.17 5.56
C TRP A 19 -3.49 -19.93 6.31
N GLN A 20 -4.47 -19.28 5.69
CA GLN A 20 -5.77 -19.04 6.31
C GLN A 20 -6.45 -20.34 6.77
N LYS A 21 -6.43 -21.40 5.94
CA LYS A 21 -7.02 -22.71 6.30
C LYS A 21 -6.35 -23.31 7.54
N ARG A 22 -5.03 -23.33 7.58
CA ARG A 22 -4.25 -23.91 8.68
C ARG A 22 -4.48 -23.17 10.00
N PHE A 23 -4.51 -21.83 9.97
CA PHE A 23 -4.79 -21.02 11.16
C PHE A 23 -6.24 -21.18 11.63
N LYS A 24 -7.19 -21.30 10.70
CA LYS A 24 -8.61 -21.56 11.02
C LYS A 24 -8.80 -22.93 11.67
N GLU A 25 -8.21 -23.99 11.13
CA GLU A 25 -8.26 -25.35 11.70
C GLU A 25 -7.66 -25.40 13.12
N ALA A 26 -6.59 -24.63 13.34
CA ALA A 26 -5.95 -24.50 14.65
C ALA A 26 -6.71 -23.55 15.61
N HIS A 27 -7.79 -22.90 15.19
CA HIS A 27 -8.52 -21.86 15.94
C HIS A 27 -7.62 -20.70 16.40
N LEU A 28 -6.68 -20.29 15.55
CA LEU A 28 -5.71 -19.21 15.81
C LEU A 28 -5.91 -18.02 14.86
N PRO A 29 -5.70 -16.77 15.33
CA PRO A 29 -5.78 -15.60 14.48
C PRO A 29 -4.54 -15.43 13.60
N ILE A 30 -4.76 -14.94 12.38
CA ILE A 30 -3.71 -14.47 11.46
C ILE A 30 -4.11 -13.10 10.91
N ILE A 31 -3.19 -12.13 10.96
CA ILE A 31 -3.37 -10.77 10.45
C ILE A 31 -2.22 -10.45 9.50
N GLY A 32 -2.51 -9.87 8.34
CA GLY A 32 -1.51 -9.55 7.33
C GLY A 32 -2.18 -9.11 6.01
N ASP A 33 -1.44 -8.65 5.00
CA ASP A 33 0.02 -8.47 4.96
C ASP A 33 0.37 -7.00 4.75
N ASP A 34 1.61 -6.65 5.09
CA ASP A 34 2.18 -5.31 5.04
C ASP A 34 1.57 -4.34 6.07
N ILE A 35 2.42 -3.75 6.91
CA ILE A 35 1.96 -2.74 7.85
C ILE A 35 1.66 -1.43 7.12
N LYS A 36 0.46 -0.88 7.32
CA LYS A 36 0.19 0.50 6.91
C LYS A 36 0.86 1.42 7.90
N SER A 37 1.81 2.23 7.42
CA SER A 37 2.41 3.28 8.24
C SER A 37 1.32 4.22 8.77
N GLN A 38 1.42 4.57 10.06
CA GLN A 38 0.49 5.50 10.72
C GLN A 38 0.57 6.90 10.09
N VAL A 39 1.79 7.32 9.72
CA VAL A 39 2.06 8.57 9.03
C VAL A 39 3.00 8.29 7.87
N GLY A 40 2.77 8.91 6.72
CA GLY A 40 3.61 8.74 5.54
C GLY A 40 3.01 9.41 4.31
N ALA A 41 3.77 9.42 3.23
CA ALA A 41 3.37 10.15 2.02
C ALA A 41 2.02 9.66 1.45
N THR A 42 1.74 8.36 1.47
CA THR A 42 0.49 7.81 0.90
C THR A 42 -0.77 8.22 1.67
N ILE A 43 -0.75 8.24 3.01
CA ILE A 43 -1.93 8.67 3.78
C ILE A 43 -2.18 10.16 3.62
N VAL A 44 -1.12 10.99 3.64
CA VAL A 44 -1.23 12.43 3.40
C VAL A 44 -1.76 12.71 2.00
N HIS A 45 -1.20 12.05 1.00
CA HIS A 45 -1.61 12.20 -0.40
C HIS A 45 -3.09 11.80 -0.59
N ARG A 46 -3.52 10.68 -0.01
CA ARG A 46 -4.93 10.27 -0.02
C ARG A 46 -5.85 11.33 0.57
N MET A 47 -5.49 11.91 1.72
CA MET A 47 -6.29 12.94 2.36
C MET A 47 -6.37 14.22 1.52
N LEU A 48 -5.28 14.62 0.86
CA LEU A 48 -5.29 15.77 -0.06
C LEU A 48 -6.15 15.51 -1.29
N ALA A 49 -6.03 14.34 -1.93
CA ALA A 49 -6.86 13.98 -3.09
C ALA A 49 -8.35 13.99 -2.75
N ARG A 50 -8.71 13.44 -1.58
CA ARG A 50 -10.08 13.48 -1.07
C ARG A 50 -10.56 14.90 -0.80
N LEU A 51 -9.74 15.73 -0.15
CA LEU A 51 -10.07 17.13 0.13
C LEU A 51 -10.33 17.91 -1.15
N PHE A 52 -9.50 17.73 -2.18
CA PHE A 52 -9.69 18.39 -3.48
C PHE A 52 -11.03 18.00 -4.10
N ARG A 53 -11.35 16.71 -4.13
CA ARG A 53 -12.66 16.23 -4.57
C ARG A 53 -13.80 16.90 -3.80
N GLU A 54 -13.74 16.89 -2.47
CA GLU A 54 -14.79 17.47 -1.59
C GLU A 54 -14.94 18.99 -1.78
N ARG A 55 -13.91 19.68 -2.26
CA ARG A 55 -13.93 21.13 -2.57
C ARG A 55 -14.25 21.44 -4.03
N GLY A 56 -14.51 20.44 -4.87
CA GLY A 56 -14.74 20.62 -6.31
C GLY A 56 -13.47 21.02 -7.08
N VAL A 57 -12.28 20.82 -6.48
CA VAL A 57 -10.99 21.04 -7.15
C VAL A 57 -10.64 19.80 -7.95
N LYS A 58 -10.48 19.96 -9.26
CA LYS A 58 -10.07 18.88 -10.15
C LYS A 58 -8.57 18.63 -10.01
N LEU A 59 -8.21 17.44 -9.55
CA LEU A 59 -6.84 16.94 -9.63
C LEU A 59 -6.57 16.47 -11.06
N GLU A 60 -5.54 17.00 -11.71
CA GLU A 60 -5.19 16.63 -13.10
C GLU A 60 -3.95 15.75 -13.19
N ARG A 61 -2.99 15.93 -12.26
CA ARG A 61 -1.75 15.15 -12.19
C ARG A 61 -1.31 15.02 -10.74
N THR A 62 -0.66 13.91 -10.41
CA THR A 62 -0.09 13.73 -9.08
C THR A 62 1.19 12.91 -9.05
N LEU A 63 2.07 13.29 -8.12
CA LEU A 63 3.40 12.73 -7.93
C LEU A 63 3.65 12.47 -6.44
N GLN A 64 4.11 11.26 -6.12
CA GLN A 64 4.65 10.90 -4.82
C GLN A 64 5.99 10.20 -5.01
N LEU A 65 7.05 10.85 -4.54
CA LEU A 65 8.40 10.31 -4.48
C LEU A 65 8.75 9.97 -3.04
N ASN A 66 9.12 8.72 -2.79
CA ASN A 66 9.59 8.27 -1.48
C ASN A 66 11.10 8.06 -1.53
N VAL A 67 11.85 8.81 -0.74
CA VAL A 67 13.31 8.72 -0.64
C VAL A 67 13.69 8.39 0.80
N GLY A 68 14.73 7.59 0.99
CA GLY A 68 15.28 7.31 2.31
C GLY A 68 16.54 6.45 2.25
N GLY A 69 17.21 6.31 3.39
CA GLY A 69 18.56 5.73 3.49
C GLY A 69 18.69 4.57 4.48
N ASN A 70 17.63 3.81 4.73
CA ASN A 70 17.66 2.63 5.59
C ASN A 70 17.60 1.33 4.77
N THR A 71 17.74 0.18 5.44
CA THR A 71 17.74 -1.14 4.78
C THR A 71 16.41 -1.48 4.11
N ASP A 72 15.28 -0.90 4.53
CA ASP A 72 14.00 -1.06 3.82
C ASP A 72 14.06 -0.39 2.44
N PHE A 73 14.64 0.82 2.34
CA PHE A 73 14.90 1.47 1.04
C PHE A 73 15.93 0.70 0.20
N TYR A 74 16.91 0.06 0.82
CA TYR A 74 17.83 -0.84 0.10
C TYR A 74 17.07 -2.04 -0.50
N ASN A 75 16.17 -2.66 0.27
CA ASN A 75 15.31 -3.73 -0.23
C ASN A 75 14.32 -3.27 -1.31
N MET A 76 14.02 -1.97 -1.38
CA MET A 76 13.19 -1.37 -2.44
C MET A 76 13.96 -1.20 -3.76
N LEU A 77 15.27 -1.43 -3.82
CA LEU A 77 16.01 -1.50 -5.09
C LEU A 77 15.66 -2.76 -5.90
N GLU A 78 15.10 -3.80 -5.27
CA GLU A 78 14.60 -5.00 -5.95
C GLU A 78 13.32 -4.67 -6.73
N ARG A 79 13.46 -4.51 -8.06
CA ARG A 79 12.37 -4.11 -8.97
C ARG A 79 11.15 -5.05 -8.93
N GLU A 80 11.34 -6.36 -8.75
CA GLU A 80 10.21 -7.31 -8.67
C GLU A 80 9.29 -7.06 -7.48
N ARG A 81 9.83 -6.54 -6.37
CA ARG A 81 9.03 -6.17 -5.18
C ARG A 81 8.31 -4.84 -5.33
N LEU A 82 8.68 -4.02 -6.32
CA LEU A 82 8.12 -2.68 -6.53
C LEU A 82 6.75 -2.72 -7.21
N GLU A 83 6.50 -3.65 -8.12
CA GLU A 83 5.26 -3.66 -8.91
C GLU A 83 4.02 -3.79 -8.03
N SER A 84 4.02 -4.76 -7.11
CA SER A 84 2.89 -4.96 -6.19
C SER A 84 2.67 -3.77 -5.24
N LYS A 85 3.75 -3.13 -4.78
CA LYS A 85 3.68 -1.93 -3.92
C LYS A 85 3.20 -0.71 -4.71
N LYS A 86 3.64 -0.55 -5.96
CA LYS A 86 3.22 0.54 -6.85
C LYS A 86 1.73 0.46 -7.10
N ILE A 87 1.20 -0.71 -7.48
CA ILE A 87 -0.24 -0.91 -7.69
C ILE A 87 -1.03 -0.59 -6.42
N SER A 88 -0.64 -1.13 -5.26
CA SER A 88 -1.35 -0.89 -4.00
C SER A 88 -1.33 0.59 -3.57
N LYS A 89 -0.22 1.30 -3.79
CA LYS A 89 -0.10 2.73 -3.44
C LYS A 89 -0.81 3.64 -4.43
N THR A 90 -0.78 3.31 -5.72
CA THR A 90 -1.55 4.03 -6.75
C THR A 90 -3.04 3.92 -6.46
N ASN A 91 -3.56 2.71 -6.27
CA ASN A 91 -4.97 2.47 -5.96
C ASN A 91 -5.40 3.16 -4.66
N ALA A 92 -4.50 3.28 -3.68
CA ALA A 92 -4.77 3.98 -2.43
C ALA A 92 -5.11 5.46 -2.63
N VAL A 93 -4.66 6.11 -3.72
CA VAL A 93 -4.93 7.51 -4.03
C VAL A 93 -6.03 7.63 -5.08
N THR A 94 -5.95 6.89 -6.18
CA THR A 94 -6.90 6.98 -7.29
C THR A 94 -8.32 6.57 -6.88
N SER A 95 -8.47 5.64 -5.93
CA SER A 95 -9.77 5.29 -5.35
C SER A 95 -10.49 6.43 -4.60
N GLN A 96 -9.82 7.55 -4.35
CA GLN A 96 -10.46 8.73 -3.76
C GLN A 96 -11.14 9.61 -4.81
N LEU A 97 -10.90 9.40 -6.10
CA LEU A 97 -11.42 10.21 -7.19
C LEU A 97 -12.55 9.45 -7.89
N ASP A 98 -13.51 10.20 -8.42
CA ASP A 98 -14.67 9.64 -9.10
C ASP A 98 -14.45 9.57 -10.63
N TYR A 99 -13.20 9.80 -11.07
CA TYR A 99 -12.77 9.83 -12.46
C TYR A 99 -11.37 9.24 -12.61
N ASP A 100 -11.04 8.78 -13.82
CA ASP A 100 -9.71 8.30 -14.15
C ASP A 100 -8.76 9.47 -14.46
N LEU A 101 -7.57 9.43 -13.87
CA LEU A 101 -6.50 10.38 -14.15
C LEU A 101 -5.68 10.00 -15.39
N GLY A 102 -5.71 8.73 -15.82
CA GLY A 102 -4.76 8.18 -16.79
C GLY A 102 -3.43 7.79 -16.12
N GLU A 103 -2.85 6.67 -16.55
CA GLU A 103 -1.65 6.09 -15.94
C GLU A 103 -0.44 7.04 -15.99
N GLU A 104 -0.33 7.85 -17.05
CA GLU A 104 0.75 8.81 -17.24
C GLU A 104 0.69 10.03 -16.31
N ASN A 105 -0.48 10.28 -15.73
CA ASN A 105 -0.71 11.42 -14.83
C ASN A 105 -0.57 11.04 -13.35
N VAL A 106 -0.27 9.76 -13.04
CA VAL A 106 -0.10 9.25 -11.68
C VAL A 106 1.26 8.58 -11.52
N HIS A 107 2.12 9.20 -10.72
CA HIS A 107 3.39 8.59 -10.33
C HIS A 107 3.46 8.46 -8.81
N ILE A 108 3.36 7.23 -8.30
CA ILE A 108 3.44 6.95 -6.86
C ILE A 108 4.41 5.79 -6.62
N GLY A 109 5.59 6.08 -6.05
CA GLY A 109 6.65 5.09 -5.90
C GLY A 109 7.84 5.59 -5.09
N PRO A 110 8.84 4.72 -4.81
CA PRO A 110 10.16 5.20 -4.43
C PRO A 110 10.79 5.99 -5.59
N SER A 111 11.75 6.88 -5.28
CA SER A 111 12.54 7.53 -6.33
C SER A 111 13.48 6.56 -7.03
#